data_AF-A0A9E2FTT6-F1
#
_entry.id   AF-A0A9E2FTT6-F1
#
_cell.length_a   1.000
_cell.length_b   1.000
_cell.length_c   1.000
_cell.angle_alpha   90.00
_cell.angle_beta   90.00
_cell.angle_gamma   90.00
#
_symmetry.space_group_name_H-M   'P 1'
#
loop_
_entity.id
_entity.type
_entity.pdbx_description
1 polymer ?
#
loop_
_entity_poly.entity_id
_entity_poly.type
_entity_poly.pdbx_seq_one_letter_code
_entity_poly.pdbx_strand_id
1 'polypeptide(L)'
;MKNSQATPDCYHELESCGNSDLTMFNQQDMLKNMNMQTCPYCKEKIYSNALVCRYCKRDLPDMTMAQTGSSNWIPALLASALIVTGTAFFAYEFFKERQNWVDRE
;
A
#
# COMPACT_ATOMS: atom_id res chain seq x y z
N MET A 1 -56.95 23.34 7.63
CA MET A 1 -56.28 23.47 8.93
C MET A 1 -55.61 22.14 9.23
N LYS A 2 -54.26 22.12 9.29
CA LYS A 2 -53.37 21.17 10.02
C LYS A 2 -53.50 19.67 9.63
N ASN A 3 -52.49 18.81 9.51
CA ASN A 3 -51.03 18.80 9.62
C ASN A 3 -50.60 17.37 9.15
N SER A 4 -49.49 17.21 8.41
CA SER A 4 -48.24 16.55 8.86
C SER A 4 -48.12 15.01 8.69
N GLN A 5 -47.12 14.62 7.88
CA GLN A 5 -46.13 13.51 8.02
C GLN A 5 -46.62 12.05 8.19
N ALA A 6 -46.25 11.11 7.30
CA ALA A 6 -45.03 10.26 7.30
C ALA A 6 -44.93 9.42 8.60
N THR A 7 -44.94 8.07 8.60
CA THR A 7 -44.02 7.11 7.94
C THR A 7 -44.63 5.68 7.87
N PRO A 8 -44.13 4.78 7.01
CA PRO A 8 -44.44 3.35 7.07
C PRO A 8 -43.57 2.62 8.10
N ASP A 9 -44.21 1.94 9.05
CA ASP A 9 -43.58 1.06 10.04
C ASP A 9 -43.22 -0.30 9.42
N CYS A 10 -41.93 -0.60 9.27
CA CYS A 10 -41.43 -1.94 8.96
C CYS A 10 -40.34 -2.32 9.97
N TYR A 11 -40.70 -3.11 11.00
CA TYR A 11 -39.74 -3.82 11.87
C TYR A 11 -40.12 -5.30 11.94
N HIS A 12 -39.51 -6.08 11.06
CA HIS A 12 -39.33 -7.54 11.06
C HIS A 12 -38.21 -7.74 10.02
N GLU A 13 -37.04 -8.30 10.30
CA GLU A 13 -36.80 -9.66 10.77
C GLU A 13 -35.31 -9.75 11.16
N LEU A 14 -35.00 -10.33 12.32
CA LEU A 14 -33.66 -10.84 12.61
C LEU A 14 -33.51 -12.18 11.89
N GLU A 15 -32.98 -12.19 10.68
CA GLU A 15 -32.42 -13.39 10.06
C GLU A 15 -30.98 -13.15 9.60
N SER A 16 -30.13 -14.08 10.04
CA SER A 16 -28.69 -14.10 9.89
C SER A 16 -28.31 -14.52 8.47
N CYS A 17 -27.54 -13.67 7.78
CA CYS A 17 -26.67 -14.11 6.69
C CYS A 17 -25.26 -13.63 7.00
N GLY A 18 -24.38 -14.55 7.38
CA GLY A 18 -22.95 -14.29 7.42
C GLY A 18 -22.46 -13.87 6.04
N ASN A 19 -21.62 -12.83 5.99
CA ASN A 19 -20.32 -12.85 5.32
C ASN A 19 -19.53 -11.55 5.55
N SER A 20 -18.22 -11.74 5.63
CA SER A 20 -17.10 -10.83 5.36
C SER A 20 -16.83 -9.65 6.30
N ASP A 21 -15.69 -9.77 6.99
CA ASP A 21 -14.73 -8.71 7.34
C ASP A 21 -15.19 -7.59 8.29
N LEU A 22 -15.13 -7.88 9.60
CA LEU A 22 -15.20 -6.85 10.65
C LEU A 22 -13.97 -6.78 11.56
N THR A 23 -12.80 -7.16 11.08
CA THR A 23 -11.54 -6.86 11.79
C THR A 23 -10.61 -6.03 10.94
N MET A 24 -10.35 -4.80 11.43
CA MET A 24 -9.38 -3.80 10.97
C MET A 24 -9.90 -2.63 10.11
N PHE A 25 -10.76 -1.80 10.70
CA PHE A 25 -10.67 -0.37 10.40
C PHE A 25 -9.32 0.13 10.92
N ASN A 26 -8.42 0.43 9.99
CA ASN A 26 -7.10 0.97 10.27
C ASN A 26 -7.25 2.31 11.03
N GLN A 27 -6.66 2.41 12.22
CA GLN A 27 -6.50 3.65 12.98
C GLN A 27 -5.88 4.79 12.14
N GLN A 28 -5.25 4.45 11.02
CA GLN A 28 -4.59 5.36 10.07
C GLN A 28 -5.56 6.33 9.37
N ASP A 29 -6.84 5.95 9.20
CA ASP A 29 -7.81 6.76 8.45
C ASP A 29 -8.22 8.05 9.20
N MET A 30 -8.26 8.00 10.53
CA MET A 30 -8.60 9.18 11.34
C MET A 30 -7.45 10.20 11.40
N LEU A 31 -6.18 9.76 11.37
CA LEU A 31 -5.04 10.69 11.40
C LEU A 31 -4.83 11.39 10.05
N LYS A 32 -5.17 10.72 8.94
CA LYS A 32 -5.06 11.26 7.57
C LYS A 32 -6.00 12.45 7.34
N ASN A 33 -7.14 12.50 8.04
CA ASN A 33 -8.11 13.60 8.00
C ASN A 33 -7.54 14.94 8.54
N MET A 34 -6.49 14.92 9.37
CA MET A 34 -5.94 16.16 9.94
C MET A 34 -4.86 16.82 9.07
N ASN A 35 -4.42 16.19 7.99
CA ASN A 35 -3.46 16.80 7.09
C ASN A 35 -4.18 17.76 6.13
N MET A 36 -3.83 19.04 6.20
CA MET A 36 -4.30 20.07 5.28
C MET A 36 -3.30 20.25 4.14
N GLN A 37 -3.81 20.33 2.91
CA GLN A 37 -3.03 20.64 1.73
C GLN A 37 -3.57 21.88 1.03
N THR A 38 -2.76 22.48 0.17
CA THR A 38 -3.16 23.64 -0.62
C THR A 38 -3.69 23.18 -1.97
N CYS A 39 -4.87 23.67 -2.36
CA CYS A 39 -5.45 23.38 -3.66
C CYS A 39 -4.51 23.88 -4.78
N PRO A 40 -4.11 23.03 -5.75
CA PRO A 40 -3.18 23.42 -6.81
C PRO A 40 -3.78 24.46 -7.77
N TYR A 41 -5.11 24.61 -7.78
CA TYR A 41 -5.79 25.47 -8.72
C TYR A 41 -6.20 26.84 -8.17
N CYS A 42 -6.64 26.92 -6.91
CA CYS A 42 -7.10 28.17 -6.30
C CYS A 42 -6.27 28.61 -5.09
N LYS A 43 -5.27 27.82 -4.70
CA LYS A 43 -4.35 28.10 -3.59
C LYS A 43 -4.99 28.20 -2.20
N GLU A 44 -6.22 27.72 -2.07
CA GLU A 44 -6.94 27.69 -0.79
C GLU A 44 -6.59 26.44 0.03
N LYS A 45 -6.64 26.53 1.36
CA LYS A 45 -6.38 25.39 2.25
C LYS A 45 -7.58 24.44 2.28
N ILE A 46 -7.32 23.17 2.04
CA ILE A 46 -8.32 22.10 1.97
C ILE A 46 -7.80 20.84 2.69
N TYR A 47 -8.69 19.90 3.01
CA TYR A 47 -8.27 18.64 3.58
C TYR A 47 -7.58 17.75 2.53
N SER A 48 -6.58 17.00 2.96
CA SER A 48 -5.81 16.10 2.08
C SER A 48 -6.63 14.93 1.53
N ASN A 49 -7.72 14.56 2.22
CA ASN A 49 -8.69 13.56 1.77
C ASN A 49 -9.82 14.16 0.91
N ALA A 50 -9.78 15.46 0.59
CA ALA A 50 -10.83 16.08 -0.23
C ALA A 50 -10.67 15.68 -1.70
N LEU A 51 -11.65 14.95 -2.24
CA LEU A 51 -11.75 14.63 -3.66
C LEU A 51 -12.03 15.86 -4.53
N VAL A 52 -12.72 16.86 -3.97
CA VAL A 52 -13.15 18.07 -4.68
C VAL A 52 -12.86 19.30 -3.82
N CYS A 53 -12.33 20.36 -4.45
CA CYS A 53 -12.09 21.62 -3.77
C CYS A 53 -13.42 22.33 -3.44
N ARG A 54 -13.65 22.67 -2.16
CA ARG A 54 -14.84 23.44 -1.73
C ARG A 54 -14.96 24.82 -2.40
N TYR A 55 -13.84 25.42 -2.79
CA TYR A 55 -13.79 26.80 -3.27
C TYR A 55 -13.87 26.88 -4.80
N CYS A 56 -13.03 26.15 -5.52
CA CYS A 56 -13.03 26.17 -6.98
C CYS A 56 -13.85 25.04 -7.64
N LYS A 57 -14.42 24.12 -6.84
CA LYS A 57 -15.26 22.99 -7.31
C LYS A 57 -14.60 22.12 -8.39
N ARG A 58 -13.27 22.08 -8.42
CA ARG A 58 -12.49 21.20 -9.31
C ARG A 58 -12.10 19.94 -8.55
N ASP A 59 -12.09 18.83 -9.26
CA ASP A 59 -11.57 17.55 -8.78
C ASP A 59 -10.07 17.66 -8.48
N LEU A 60 -9.66 17.04 -7.37
CA LEU A 60 -8.25 16.94 -7.00
C LEU A 60 -7.69 15.59 -7.45
N PRO A 61 -6.42 15.57 -7.90
CA PRO A 61 -5.75 14.30 -8.17
C PRO A 61 -5.61 13.53 -6.85
N ASP A 62 -6.06 12.28 -6.85
CA ASP A 62 -5.91 11.41 -5.70
C ASP A 62 -4.43 11.10 -5.48
N MET A 63 -3.88 11.56 -4.36
CA MET A 63 -2.49 11.30 -4.00
C MET A 63 -2.26 9.87 -3.48
N THR A 64 -3.30 9.03 -3.41
CA THR A 64 -3.17 7.61 -3.01
C THR A 64 -2.32 6.78 -3.97
N MET A 65 -2.05 7.25 -5.20
CA MET A 65 -1.30 6.50 -6.22
C MET A 65 0.21 6.81 -6.30
N ALA A 66 0.80 7.51 -5.32
CA ALA A 66 2.24 7.83 -5.33
C ALA A 66 3.06 7.07 -4.28
N GLN A 67 2.57 5.92 -3.81
CA GLN A 67 3.33 5.01 -2.95
C GLN A 67 3.68 3.73 -3.71
N THR A 68 4.32 3.87 -4.87
CA THR A 68 5.26 2.82 -5.33
C THR A 68 6.40 2.85 -4.32
N GLY A 69 6.27 2.06 -3.26
CA GLY A 69 7.31 1.91 -2.25
C GLY A 69 8.62 1.59 -2.96
N SER A 70 9.56 2.55 -2.93
CA SER A 70 10.92 2.35 -3.40
C SER A 70 11.54 1.29 -2.52
N SER A 71 11.35 0.06 -2.97
CA SER A 71 11.74 -1.15 -2.30
C SER A 71 13.25 -1.28 -2.41
N ASN A 72 13.97 -0.53 -1.56
CA ASN A 72 15.44 -0.49 -1.52
C ASN A 72 16.08 -1.83 -1.15
N TRP A 73 15.26 -2.84 -0.83
CA TRP A 73 15.68 -4.22 -0.61
C TRP A 73 15.93 -4.98 -1.92
N ILE A 74 15.32 -4.58 -3.04
CA ILE A 74 15.56 -5.21 -4.35
C ILE A 74 17.05 -5.16 -4.75
N PRO A 75 17.74 -4.00 -4.71
CA PRO A 75 19.18 -3.97 -5.00
C PRO A 75 20.00 -4.76 -3.99
N ALA A 76 19.58 -4.82 -2.71
CA ALA A 76 20.27 -5.62 -1.70
C ALA A 76 20.15 -7.14 -1.98
N LEU A 77 18.97 -7.61 -2.39
CA LEU A 77 18.75 -9.00 -2.79
C LEU A 77 19.58 -9.37 -4.02
N LEU A 78 19.57 -8.52 -5.05
CA LEU A 78 20.38 -8.74 -6.25
C LEU A 78 21.88 -8.79 -5.95
N ALA A 79 22.38 -7.87 -5.11
CA ALA A 79 23.78 -7.87 -4.69
C ALA A 79 24.15 -9.14 -3.92
N SER A 80 23.28 -9.60 -3.00
CA SER A 80 23.52 -10.83 -2.24
C SER A 80 23.60 -12.07 -3.13
N ALA A 81 22.72 -12.18 -4.14
CA ALA A 81 22.70 -13.31 -5.07
C ALA A 81 23.98 -13.39 -5.90
N LEU A 82 24.50 -12.25 -6.37
CA LEU A 82 25.75 -12.20 -7.14
C LEU A 82 26.96 -12.61 -6.29
N ILE A 83 27.03 -12.16 -5.05
CA ILE A 83 28.14 -12.50 -4.14
C ILE A 83 28.14 -13.99 -3.81
N VAL A 84 26.97 -14.55 -3.45
CA VAL A 84 26.83 -15.98 -3.12
C VAL A 84 27.18 -16.85 -4.32
N THR A 85 26.67 -16.51 -5.50
CA THR A 85 26.95 -17.29 -6.72
C THR A 85 28.44 -17.21 -7.12
N GLY A 86 29.04 -16.03 -7.06
CA GLY A 86 30.44 -15.83 -7.40
C GLY A 86 31.39 -16.58 -6.47
N THR A 87 31.15 -16.54 -5.16
CA THR A 87 31.99 -17.24 -4.17
C THR A 87 31.90 -18.76 -4.31
N ALA A 88 30.71 -19.31 -4.53
CA ALA A 88 30.51 -20.75 -4.74
C ALA A 88 31.19 -21.24 -6.03
N PHE A 89 31.04 -20.51 -7.14
CA PHE A 89 31.66 -20.86 -8.42
C PHE A 89 33.20 -20.85 -8.34
N PHE A 90 33.76 -19.82 -7.69
CA PHE A 90 35.20 -19.69 -7.53
C PHE A 90 35.78 -20.80 -6.63
N ALA A 91 35.09 -21.14 -5.54
CA ALA A 91 35.49 -22.25 -4.68
C ALA A 91 35.45 -23.59 -5.42
N TYR A 92 34.39 -23.84 -6.20
CA TYR A 92 34.26 -25.07 -6.99
C TYR A 92 35.43 -25.27 -7.96
N GLU A 93 35.81 -24.25 -8.72
CA GLU A 93 36.93 -24.36 -9.66
C GLU A 93 38.27 -24.58 -8.94
N PHE A 94 38.50 -23.92 -7.79
CA PHE A 94 39.69 -24.16 -6.99
C PHE A 94 39.77 -25.59 -6.46
N PHE A 95 38.65 -26.14 -5.99
CA PHE A 95 38.58 -27.53 -5.53
C PHE A 95 38.76 -28.53 -6.67
N LYS A 96 38.18 -28.26 -7.84
CA LYS A 96 38.34 -29.09 -9.04
C LYS A 96 39.80 -29.16 -9.46
N GLU A 97 40.47 -28.01 -9.49
CA GLU A 97 41.90 -27.96 -9.80
C GLU A 97 42.69 -28.79 -8.78
N ARG A 98 42.43 -28.61 -7.47
CA ARG A 98 43.07 -29.38 -6.39
C ARG A 98 42.90 -30.90 -6.52
N GLN A 99 41.71 -31.40 -6.91
CA GLN A 99 41.51 -32.84 -7.11
C GLN A 99 42.33 -33.39 -8.29
N ASN A 100 42.46 -32.62 -9.36
CA ASN A 100 43.21 -33.02 -10.56
C ASN A 100 44.74 -33.18 -10.32
N TRP A 101 45.27 -32.69 -9.19
CA TRP A 101 46.65 -32.97 -8.78
C TRP A 101 46.77 -34.34 -8.10
N VAL A 102 45.78 -34.72 -7.30
CA VAL A 102 45.77 -35.99 -6.54
C VAL A 102 45.58 -37.19 -7.47
N ASP A 103 44.76 -37.05 -8.51
CA ASP A 103 44.52 -38.14 -9.48
C ASP A 103 45.71 -38.38 -10.43
N ARG A 104 46.76 -37.55 -10.38
CA ARG A 104 47.96 -37.64 -11.22
C ARG A 104 49.16 -38.33 -10.56
N GLU A 105 49.02 -38.74 -9.31
CA GLU A 105 49.99 -39.51 -8.53
C GLU A 105 49.60 -40.99 -8.46
#